data_AF-A0A954SYM9-F1
#
_entry.id   AF-A0A954SYM9-F1
#
_cell.length_a   1.000
_cell.length_b   1.000
_cell.length_c   1.000
_cell.angle_alpha   90.00
_cell.angle_beta   90.00
_cell.angle_gamma   90.00
#
_symmetry.space_group_name_H-M   'P 1'
#
loop_
_entity.id
_entity.type
_entity.pdbx_description
1 polymer ?
#
loop_
_entity_poly.entity_id
_entity_poly.type
_entity_poly.pdbx_seq_one_letter_code
_entity_poly.pdbx_strand_id
1 'polypeptide(L)' 'MCVDARANPTRPTRLADDEPLILIVEGNSVAAEALSRHLDRLGYRTDVAGSGATAIQAAIDRVPNLILLG' A
#
# COMPACT_ATOMS: atom_id res chain seq x y z
N MET A 1 14.34 21.17 -24.22
CA MET A 1 13.22 20.65 -23.39
C MET A 1 13.76 19.46 -22.61
N CYS A 2 14.13 19.67 -21.35
CA CYS A 2 14.56 18.59 -20.47
C CYS A 2 13.52 18.51 -19.35
N VAL A 3 12.79 17.40 -19.27
CA VAL A 3 12.02 17.05 -18.08
C VAL A 3 12.76 15.93 -17.39
N ASP A 4 13.68 16.33 -16.50
CA ASP A 4 14.29 15.45 -15.51
C ASP A 4 13.41 15.44 -14.26
N ALA A 5 12.92 14.25 -13.89
CA ALA A 5 12.70 13.79 -12.52
C ALA A 5 11.94 12.46 -12.56
N ARG A 6 12.64 11.35 -12.81
CA ARG A 6 12.15 10.07 -12.26
C ARG A 6 12.47 10.13 -10.77
N ALA A 7 11.51 10.61 -9.98
CA ALA A 7 11.59 10.50 -8.53
C ALA A 7 11.78 9.02 -8.20
N ASN A 8 12.99 8.66 -7.78
CA ASN A 8 13.25 7.35 -7.20
C ASN A 8 12.46 7.31 -5.89
N PRO A 9 11.54 6.36 -5.67
CA PRO A 9 10.87 6.27 -4.38
C PRO A 9 11.96 6.13 -3.32
N THR A 10 12.04 7.13 -2.44
CA THR A 10 12.92 7.15 -1.29
C THR A 10 12.76 5.83 -0.57
N ARG A 11 13.88 5.14 -0.33
CA ARG A 11 13.90 3.94 0.51
C ARG A 11 13.13 4.29 1.78
N PRO A 12 11.99 3.65 2.10
CA PRO A 12 11.26 3.97 3.30
C PRO A 12 12.23 3.84 4.47
N THR A 13 12.47 4.95 5.14
CA THR A 13 13.25 5.00 6.37
C THR A 13 12.60 3.99 7.29
N ARG A 14 13.35 2.98 7.70
CA ARG A 14 12.85 1.97 8.64
C ARG A 14 12.57 2.72 9.95
N LEU A 15 11.32 3.12 10.16
CA LEU A 15 10.86 3.56 11.46
C LEU A 15 11.00 2.34 12.34
N ALA A 16 12.00 2.37 13.22
CA ALA A 16 12.10 1.39 14.28
C ALA A 16 10.75 1.43 15.03
N ASP A 17 10.12 0.26 15.14
CA ASP A 17 8.99 -0.08 16.01
C ASP A 17 7.55 -0.07 15.46
N ASP A 18 7.27 0.27 14.20
CA ASP A 18 5.93 0.05 13.59
C ASP A 18 5.96 -0.92 12.41
N GLU A 19 5.13 -1.97 12.44
CA GLU A 19 4.92 -2.88 11.30
C GLU A 19 4.46 -2.07 10.07
N PRO A 20 5.16 -2.15 8.92
CA PRO A 20 4.85 -1.33 7.76
C PRO A 20 3.45 -1.61 7.21
N LEU A 21 2.73 -0.55 6.87
CA LEU A 21 1.37 -0.59 6.34
C LEU A 21 1.38 -0.71 4.82
N ILE A 22 0.64 -1.69 4.30
CA ILE A 22 0.38 -1.88 2.87
C ILE A 22 -1.10 -1.60 2.59
N LEU A 23 -1.37 -0.70 1.64
CA LEU A 23 -2.72 -0.49 1.11
C LEU A 23 -2.92 -1.38 -0.13
N ILE A 24 -3.87 -2.31 -0.05
CA ILE A 24 -4.25 -3.21 -1.14
C ILE A 24 -5.43 -2.58 -1.88
N VAL A 25 -5.30 -2.38 -3.19
CA VAL A 25 -6.36 -1.89 -4.07
C VAL A 25 -6.82 -3.03 -4.95
N GLU A 26 -7.96 -3.64 -4.60
CA GLU A 26 -8.46 -4.86 -5.24
C GLU A 26 -9.99 -4.90 -5.16
N GLY A 27 -10.67 -5.01 -6.31
CA GLY A 27 -12.13 -5.01 -6.43
C GLY A 27 -12.78 -6.36 -6.14
N ASN A 28 -12.00 -7.46 -6.18
CA ASN A 28 -12.45 -8.79 -5.81
C ASN A 28 -12.14 -9.08 -4.33
N SER A 29 -13.18 -9.18 -3.52
CA SER A 29 -13.04 -9.41 -2.06
C SER A 29 -12.28 -10.68 -1.69
N VAL A 30 -12.40 -11.75 -2.48
CA VAL A 30 -11.69 -13.02 -2.22
C VAL A 30 -10.19 -12.87 -2.48
N ALA A 31 -9.83 -12.17 -3.55
CA ALA A 31 -8.43 -11.87 -3.86
C ALA A 31 -7.82 -10.94 -2.81
N ALA A 32 -8.55 -9.89 -2.40
CA ALA A 32 -8.11 -8.96 -1.37
C ALA A 32 -7.85 -9.65 -0.02
N GLU A 33 -8.75 -10.55 0.40
CA GLU A 33 -8.60 -11.33 1.63
C GLU A 33 -7.40 -12.29 1.57
N ALA A 34 -7.19 -12.95 0.43
CA ALA A 34 -6.03 -13.83 0.23
C ALA A 34 -4.71 -13.05 0.32
N LEU A 35 -4.65 -11.86 -0.28
CA LEU A 35 -3.48 -10.98 -0.23
C LEU A 35 -3.22 -10.46 1.19
N SER A 36 -4.26 -9.96 1.87
CA SER A 36 -4.16 -9.49 3.26
C SER A 36 -3.60 -10.58 4.18
N ARG A 37 -4.19 -11.79 4.18
CA ARG A 37 -3.70 -12.92 4.97
C ARG A 37 -2.27 -13.36 4.63
N HIS A 38 -1.84 -13.17 3.39
CA HIS A 38 -0.47 -13.49 3.01
C HIS A 38 0.51 -12.48 3.58
N LEU A 39 0.20 -11.18 3.47
CA LEU A 39 1.04 -10.09 3.95
C LEU A 39 1.06 -10.00 5.48
N ASP A 40 -0.07 -10.25 6.15
CA ASP A 40 -0.14 -10.30 7.62
C ASP A 40 0.80 -11.39 8.18
N ARG A 41 0.86 -12.57 7.53
CA ARG A 41 1.79 -13.64 7.91
C ARG A 41 3.27 -13.28 7.72
N LEU A 42 3.57 -12.27 6.90
CA LEU A 42 4.91 -11.75 6.69
C LEU A 42 5.25 -10.58 7.65
N GLY A 43 4.33 -10.20 8.54
CA GLY A 43 4.53 -9.14 9.53
C GLY A 43 4.23 -7.74 9.00
N TYR A 44 3.40 -7.62 7.96
CA TYR A 44 2.89 -6.35 7.48
C TYR A 44 1.51 -6.08 8.05
N ARG A 45 1.19 -4.79 8.25
CA ARG A 45 -0.19 -4.36 8.44
C ARG A 45 -0.83 -4.17 7.07
N THR A 46 -2.10 -4.52 6.94
CA THR A 46 -2.84 -4.35 5.69
C THR A 46 -4.13 -3.55 5.87
N ASP A 47 -4.41 -2.67 4.91
CA ASP A 47 -5.71 -2.02 4.69
C ASP A 47 -6.16 -2.32 3.26
N VAL A 48 -7.48 -2.38 3.02
CA VAL A 48 -8.07 -2.74 1.72
C VAL A 48 -8.96 -1.62 1.20
N ALA A 49 -8.80 -1.29 -0.08
CA ALA A 49 -9.68 -0.42 -0.84
C ALA A 49 -10.25 -1.19 -2.06
N GLY A 50 -11.59 -1.25 -2.16
CA GLY A 50 -12.26 -1.97 -3.25
C GLY A 50 -12.29 -1.22 -4.60
N SER A 51 -11.78 0.01 -4.65
CA SER A 51 -11.80 0.84 -5.84
C SER A 51 -10.71 1.92 -5.79
N GLY A 52 -10.35 2.47 -6.95
CA GLY A 52 -9.40 3.59 -7.03
C GLY A 52 -9.85 4.82 -6.24
N ALA A 53 -11.15 5.13 -6.21
CA ALA A 53 -11.69 6.26 -5.46
C ALA A 53 -11.50 6.09 -3.95
N THR A 54 -11.81 4.90 -3.42
CA THR A 54 -11.58 4.59 -1.99
C THR A 54 -10.09 4.48 -1.67
N ALA A 55 -9.27 4.02 -2.62
CA ALA A 55 -7.82 3.92 -2.46
C ALA A 55 -7.14 5.27 -2.34
N ILE A 56 -7.55 6.27 -3.13
CA ILE A 56 -6.98 7.63 -3.05
C ILE A 56 -7.25 8.20 -1.65
N GLN A 57 -8.48 8.08 -1.15
CA GLN A 57 -8.83 8.56 0.19
C GLN A 57 -8.03 7.83 1.27
N ALA A 58 -7.97 6.49 1.20
CA ALA A 58 -7.21 5.68 2.13
C ALA A 58 -5.71 6.00 2.12
N ALA A 59 -5.12 6.26 0.94
CA ALA A 59 -3.71 6.61 0.82
C ALA A 59 -3.39 7.95 1.50
N ILE A 60 -4.29 8.93 1.40
CA ILE A 60 -4.15 10.23 2.05
C ILE A 60 -4.29 10.08 3.58
N ASP A 61 -5.29 9.33 4.04
CA ASP A 61 -5.61 9.22 5.47
C ASP A 61 -4.64 8.33 6.25
N ARG A 62 -4.10 7.29 5.60
CA ARG A 62 -3.31 6.24 6.26
C ARG A 62 -1.81 6.31 5.97
N VAL A 63 -1.41 7.01 4.90
CA VAL A 63 0.00 7.19 4.50
C VAL A 63 0.75 5.85 4.45
N PRO A 64 0.30 4.88 3.63
CA PRO A 64 0.90 3.55 3.58
C PRO A 64 2.34 3.59 3.07
N ASN A 65 3.15 2.63 3.49
CA ASN A 65 4.54 2.47 3.03
C ASN A 65 4.59 1.91 1.60
N LEU A 66 3.56 1.18 1.18
CA LEU A 66 3.42 0.61 -0.15
C LEU A 66 1.94 0.54 -0.55
N ILE A 67 1.66 0.81 -1.82
CA ILE A 67 0.34 0.60 -2.43
C ILE A 67 0.46 -0.55 -3.43
N LEU A 68 -0.35 -1.60 -3.26
CA LEU A 68 -0.41 -2.76 -4.14
C LEU A 68 -1.67 -2.67 -5.01
N LEU A 69 -1.49 -2.69 -6.33
CA LEU A 69 -2.59 -2.61 -7.31
C LEU A 69 -2.82 -4.00 -7.93
N GLY A 70 -4.04 -4.52 -7.80
CA GLY A 70 -4.53 -5.75 -8.40
C GLY A 70 -5.39 -5.53 -9.64
#